data_AF-A0A2D5AAW1-F1
#
_entry.id   AF-A0A2D5AAW1-F1
#
_cell.length_a   1.000
_cell.length_b   1.000
_cell.length_c   1.000
_cell.angle_alpha   90.00
_cell.angle_beta   90.00
_cell.angle_gamma   90.00
#
_symmetry.space_group_name_H-M   'P 1'
#
loop_
_entity.id
_entity.type
_entity.pdbx_description
1 polymer ?
#
loop_
_entity_poly.entity_id
_entity_poly.type
_entity_poly.pdbx_seq_one_letter_code
_entity_poly.pdbx_strand_id
1 'polypeptide(L)'
;MLVLAVVFAMSTASSASPSSDGEPATRGITGRIVVESEHGHVRGRPDLDLDSSILVRVADRDRADDGRAITELEFIGVDAGVFDLRESLVFDDGGSIDRMPPLTIEIVSNLATDAPSDVFLAEAPPASIVGGYRKLLVVVAVVWILVPIAVAIRRWLRRPPPPPVAPDPPTVFDRLEPLVRRAVDRELTIDERGRLELLLHAHWRSRLGLADDPVDAVRRIRTDPEAGRLLRRVESWLHAPDGRTPSAAELGELLAPYRDSTPGVTP
;
A
#
# COMPACT_ATOMS: atom_id res chain seq x y z
N MET A 1 -32.43 -39.21 -8.84
CA MET A 1 -33.30 -38.04 -8.58
C MET A 1 -33.35 -37.81 -7.08
N LEU A 2 -32.66 -36.78 -6.59
CA LEU A 2 -32.62 -36.42 -5.16
C LEU A 2 -33.23 -35.02 -5.05
N VAL A 3 -34.41 -34.93 -4.46
CA VAL A 3 -35.13 -33.66 -4.26
C VAL A 3 -34.66 -33.07 -2.93
N LEU A 4 -34.01 -31.91 -3.00
CA LEU A 4 -33.56 -31.12 -1.86
C LEU A 4 -34.69 -30.15 -1.48
N ALA A 5 -35.36 -30.38 -0.36
CA ALA A 5 -36.36 -29.47 0.18
C ALA A 5 -35.66 -28.34 0.94
N VAL A 6 -35.74 -27.12 0.39
CA VAL A 6 -35.29 -25.89 1.05
C VAL A 6 -36.41 -25.42 1.97
N VAL A 7 -36.17 -25.45 3.28
CA VAL A 7 -37.06 -24.85 4.28
C VAL A 7 -36.71 -23.38 4.40
N PHE A 8 -37.59 -22.52 3.89
CA PHE A 8 -37.50 -21.07 4.02
C PHE A 8 -38.09 -20.67 5.38
N ALA A 9 -37.23 -20.29 6.34
CA ALA A 9 -37.68 -19.73 7.60
C ALA A 9 -38.11 -18.27 7.38
N MET A 10 -39.42 -18.01 7.31
CA MET A 10 -39.95 -16.66 7.38
C MET A 10 -39.71 -16.12 8.80
N SER A 11 -38.80 -15.16 8.95
CA SER A 11 -38.76 -14.30 10.14
C SER A 11 -39.93 -13.33 10.06
N THR A 12 -40.95 -13.55 10.88
CA THR A 12 -41.97 -12.55 11.18
C THR A 12 -41.37 -11.51 12.10
N ALA A 13 -41.03 -10.34 11.55
CA ALA A 13 -40.77 -9.15 12.35
C ALA A 13 -42.09 -8.76 13.05
N SER A 14 -42.11 -8.82 14.38
CA SER A 14 -43.24 -8.31 15.16
C SER A 14 -43.15 -6.80 15.20
N SER A 15 -44.10 -6.13 14.54
CA SER A 15 -44.32 -4.69 14.69
C SER A 15 -45.01 -4.45 16.03
N ALA A 16 -44.25 -4.03 17.05
CA ALA A 16 -44.82 -3.50 18.27
C ALA A 16 -45.17 -2.02 18.06
N SER A 17 -46.46 -1.70 18.11
CA SER A 17 -46.95 -0.31 18.16
C SER A 17 -46.61 0.29 19.53
N PRO A 18 -45.98 1.47 19.63
CA PRO A 18 -45.70 2.09 20.91
C PRO A 18 -46.95 2.77 21.47
N SER A 19 -47.39 2.33 22.66
CA SER A 19 -48.38 3.02 23.49
C SER A 19 -47.73 4.21 24.20
N SER A 20 -48.48 5.31 24.29
CA SER A 20 -48.07 6.62 24.80
C SER A 20 -47.98 6.74 26.33
N ASP A 21 -47.55 5.70 27.04
CA ASP A 21 -47.22 5.76 28.47
C ASP A 21 -45.99 4.89 28.72
N GLY A 22 -44.93 5.53 29.22
CA GLY A 22 -43.54 5.08 29.18
C GLY A 22 -43.30 3.69 29.75
N GLU A 23 -43.06 2.73 28.86
CA GLU A 23 -42.47 1.45 29.24
C GLU A 23 -40.99 1.68 29.63
N PRO A 24 -40.53 1.15 30.78
CA PRO A 24 -39.16 1.37 31.23
C PRO A 24 -38.17 0.77 30.23
N ALA A 25 -37.26 1.60 29.71
CA ALA A 25 -36.23 1.18 28.78
C ALA A 25 -34.99 0.72 29.55
N THR A 26 -34.37 -0.38 29.13
CA THR A 26 -33.14 -0.86 29.79
C THR A 26 -31.93 -0.02 29.36
N ARG A 27 -31.11 0.38 30.33
CA ARG A 27 -29.84 1.08 30.09
C ARG A 27 -28.99 0.39 29.02
N GLY A 28 -28.48 1.16 28.07
CA GLY A 28 -27.65 0.68 26.96
C GLY A 28 -28.41 -0.04 25.83
N ILE A 29 -29.74 -0.18 25.92
CA ILE A 29 -30.60 -0.75 24.88
C ILE A 29 -31.37 0.37 24.19
N THR A 30 -31.54 0.26 22.87
CA THR A 30 -32.31 1.21 22.07
C THR A 30 -33.81 1.10 22.37
N GLY A 31 -34.39 2.20 22.86
CA GLY A 31 -35.83 2.42 22.92
C GLY A 31 -36.32 3.24 21.73
N ARG A 32 -37.64 3.21 21.48
CA ARG A 32 -38.27 3.89 20.35
C ARG A 32 -39.53 4.62 20.81
N ILE A 33 -39.71 5.85 20.35
CA ILE A 33 -40.87 6.68 20.68
C ILE A 33 -41.30 7.50 19.47
N VAL A 34 -42.61 7.59 19.26
CA VAL A 34 -43.19 8.41 18.20
C VAL A 34 -43.63 9.74 18.82
N VAL A 35 -43.13 10.83 18.25
CA VAL A 35 -43.45 12.18 18.69
C VAL A 35 -44.27 12.87 17.60
N GLU A 36 -45.48 13.27 17.97
CA GLU A 36 -46.37 14.06 17.13
C GLU A 36 -46.29 15.53 17.53
N SER A 37 -46.08 16.42 16.56
CA SER A 37 -45.92 17.85 16.79
C SER A 37 -46.65 18.68 15.75
N GLU A 38 -47.36 19.71 16.19
CA GLU A 38 -47.97 20.73 15.32
C GLU A 38 -46.93 21.73 14.79
N HIS A 39 -45.74 21.77 15.38
CA HIS A 39 -44.72 22.79 15.15
C HIS A 39 -43.55 22.30 14.28
N GLY A 40 -43.69 21.13 13.66
CA GLY A 40 -42.67 20.54 12.77
C GLY A 40 -41.90 19.40 13.42
N HIS A 41 -40.97 18.83 12.65
CA HIS A 41 -40.18 17.68 13.07
C HIS A 41 -39.18 18.04 14.17
N VAL A 42 -38.90 17.06 15.03
CA VAL A 42 -37.88 17.16 16.07
C VAL A 42 -36.66 16.34 15.70
N ARG A 43 -35.52 16.68 16.30
CA ARG A 43 -34.30 15.89 16.19
C ARG A 43 -33.48 15.99 17.47
N GLY A 44 -32.56 15.05 17.65
CA GLY A 44 -31.55 15.13 18.68
C GLY A 44 -30.74 16.43 18.58
N ARG A 45 -30.38 16.97 19.74
CA ARG A 45 -29.47 18.09 19.87
C ARG A 45 -28.11 17.78 19.21
N PRO A 46 -27.48 18.74 18.53
CA PRO A 46 -26.23 18.51 17.80
C PRO A 46 -25.01 18.34 18.73
N ASP A 47 -25.14 18.72 20.01
CA ASP A 47 -24.10 18.64 21.04
C ASP A 47 -24.20 17.39 21.91
N LEU A 48 -25.03 16.42 21.55
CA LEU A 48 -25.06 15.11 22.21
C LEU A 48 -23.83 14.29 21.81
N ASP A 49 -23.09 13.82 22.81
CA ASP A 49 -21.88 12.99 22.69
C ASP A 49 -21.94 11.75 23.60
N LEU A 50 -20.89 10.95 23.62
CA LEU A 50 -20.84 9.72 24.43
C LEU A 50 -20.90 9.97 25.94
N ASP A 51 -20.64 11.20 26.40
CA ASP A 51 -20.72 11.61 27.79
C ASP A 51 -22.12 12.10 28.19
N SER A 52 -23.04 12.21 27.21
CA SER A 52 -24.42 12.61 27.43
C SER A 52 -25.26 11.46 28.00
N SER A 53 -26.03 11.72 29.06
CA SER A 53 -26.84 10.69 29.75
C SER A 53 -27.89 10.03 28.84
N ILE A 54 -28.31 10.69 27.76
CA ILE A 54 -29.19 10.14 26.73
C ILE A 54 -28.70 10.54 25.34
N LEU A 55 -28.64 9.55 24.46
CA LEU A 55 -28.44 9.74 23.03
C LEU A 55 -29.78 9.60 22.30
N VAL A 56 -30.08 10.52 21.39
CA VAL A 56 -31.32 10.49 20.59
C VAL A 56 -30.99 10.64 19.10
N ARG A 57 -31.62 9.80 18.27
CA ARG A 57 -31.55 9.90 16.81
C ARG A 57 -32.93 9.83 16.20
N VAL A 58 -33.06 10.42 15.01
CA VAL A 58 -34.27 10.29 14.19
C VAL A 58 -34.18 8.95 13.44
N ALA A 59 -35.19 8.10 13.61
CA ALA A 59 -35.33 6.85 12.87
C ALA A 59 -36.15 7.06 11.60
N ASP A 60 -37.29 7.77 11.70
CA ASP A 60 -38.15 8.07 10.57
C ASP A 60 -38.88 9.41 10.74
N ARG A 61 -39.37 9.97 9.63
CA ARG A 61 -40.12 11.23 9.58
C ARG A 61 -41.31 11.06 8.65
N ASP A 62 -42.49 11.33 9.17
CA ASP A 62 -43.72 11.27 8.40
C ASP A 62 -44.63 12.47 8.72
N ARG A 63 -45.71 12.62 7.97
CA ARG A 63 -46.71 13.66 8.21
C ARG A 63 -48.08 13.01 8.36
N ALA A 64 -48.74 13.33 9.46
CA ALA A 64 -50.12 12.93 9.69
C ALA A 64 -51.03 13.52 8.60
N ASP A 65 -52.15 12.85 8.33
CA ASP A 65 -53.17 13.30 7.36
C ASP A 65 -53.74 14.70 7.69
N ASP A 66 -53.69 15.10 8.96
CA ASP A 66 -54.11 16.42 9.45
C ASP A 66 -53.01 17.50 9.36
N GLY A 67 -51.83 17.16 8.82
CA GLY A 67 -50.72 18.06 8.60
C GLY A 67 -49.71 18.16 9.74
N ARG A 68 -49.91 17.45 10.87
CA ARG A 68 -48.95 17.37 11.98
C ARG A 68 -47.69 16.58 11.59
N ALA A 69 -46.55 16.99 12.11
CA ALA A 69 -45.29 16.28 11.88
C ALA A 69 -45.18 15.10 12.84
N ILE A 70 -44.97 13.90 12.29
CA ILE A 70 -44.70 12.68 13.03
C ILE A 70 -43.20 12.39 12.92
N THR A 71 -42.52 12.25 14.05
CA THR A 71 -41.11 11.88 14.07
C THR A 71 -40.93 10.64 14.93
N GLU A 72 -40.39 9.58 14.34
CA GLU A 72 -39.98 8.41 15.09
C GLU A 72 -38.55 8.62 15.59
N LEU A 73 -38.39 8.60 16.91
CA LEU A 73 -37.12 8.78 17.59
C LEU A 73 -36.66 7.46 18.19
N GLU A 74 -35.37 7.18 18.05
CA GLU A 74 -34.70 6.13 18.79
C GLU A 74 -33.79 6.77 19.83
N PHE A 75 -33.83 6.25 21.05
CA PHE A 75 -33.04 6.75 22.16
C PHE A 75 -32.28 5.62 22.85
N ILE A 76 -31.11 5.94 23.41
CA ILE A 76 -30.32 5.03 24.24
C ILE A 76 -29.98 5.77 25.53
N GLY A 77 -30.41 5.21 26.67
CA GLY A 77 -30.04 5.72 27.99
C GLY A 77 -28.66 5.23 28.39
N VAL A 78 -27.73 6.16 28.60
CA VAL A 78 -26.37 5.89 29.11
C VAL A 78 -26.38 5.75 30.62
N ASP A 79 -27.21 6.53 31.32
CA ASP A 79 -27.41 6.48 32.77
C ASP A 79 -28.80 5.95 33.13
N ALA A 80 -28.92 5.32 34.30
CA ALA A 80 -30.20 4.90 34.84
C ALA A 80 -30.87 6.05 35.60
N GLY A 81 -32.17 6.26 35.39
CA GLY A 81 -32.91 7.37 35.97
C GLY A 81 -34.13 7.76 35.16
N VAL A 82 -34.82 8.80 35.63
CA VAL A 82 -35.97 9.40 34.94
C VAL A 82 -35.48 10.65 34.21
N PHE A 83 -35.77 10.75 32.92
CA PHE A 83 -35.30 11.83 32.07
C PHE A 83 -36.41 12.41 31.21
N ASP A 84 -36.37 13.71 30.95
CA ASP A 84 -37.24 14.38 29.97
C ASP A 84 -36.51 14.52 28.64
N LEU A 85 -37.00 13.85 27.60
CA LEU A 85 -36.39 13.88 26.27
C LEU A 85 -36.36 15.29 25.66
N ARG A 86 -37.18 16.23 26.13
CA ARG A 86 -37.13 17.63 25.66
C ARG A 86 -35.76 18.29 25.86
N GLU A 87 -35.02 17.91 26.91
CA GLU A 87 -33.70 18.47 27.20
C GLU A 87 -32.65 18.09 26.13
N SER A 88 -32.91 16.98 25.43
CA SER A 88 -32.06 16.40 24.39
C SER A 88 -32.60 16.62 22.97
N LEU A 89 -33.72 17.33 22.81
CA LEU A 89 -34.39 17.54 21.52
C LEU A 89 -34.42 19.01 21.12
N VAL A 90 -34.41 19.25 19.80
CA VAL A 90 -34.65 20.55 19.19
C VAL A 90 -35.58 20.40 18.00
N PHE A 91 -36.39 21.42 17.73
CA PHE A 91 -37.15 21.48 16.50
C PHE A 91 -36.24 21.80 15.31
N ASP A 92 -36.59 21.25 14.14
CA ASP A 92 -35.87 21.54 12.89
C ASP A 92 -35.98 23.01 12.47
N ASP A 93 -37.05 23.69 12.88
CA ASP A 93 -37.28 25.13 12.62
C ASP A 93 -36.51 26.06 13.58
N GLY A 94 -35.78 25.50 14.55
CA GLY A 94 -35.07 26.26 15.58
C GLY A 94 -35.98 26.88 16.65
N GLY A 95 -37.27 26.52 16.69
CA GLY A 95 -38.22 26.93 17.72
C GLY A 95 -37.91 26.34 19.10
N SER A 96 -38.46 26.95 20.16
CA SER A 96 -38.29 26.44 21.53
C SER A 96 -38.99 25.10 21.71
N ILE A 97 -38.28 24.13 22.30
CA ILE A 97 -38.79 22.80 22.65
C ILE A 97 -39.86 22.82 23.76
N ASP A 98 -39.99 23.94 24.48
CA ASP A 98 -41.01 24.14 25.53
C ASP A 98 -42.45 24.13 25.01
N ARG A 99 -42.62 24.28 23.69
CA ARG A 99 -43.93 24.20 23.01
C ARG A 99 -44.48 22.76 22.98
N MET A 100 -43.66 21.77 23.32
CA MET A 100 -44.04 20.36 23.37
C MET A 100 -44.31 19.92 24.82
N PRO A 101 -45.31 19.04 25.05
CA PRO A 101 -45.52 18.44 26.37
C PRO A 101 -44.27 17.66 26.84
N PRO A 102 -44.07 17.55 28.16
CA PRO A 102 -42.98 16.76 28.74
C PRO A 102 -42.98 15.32 28.23
N LEU A 103 -41.81 14.84 27.81
CA LEU A 103 -41.64 13.49 27.26
C LEU A 103 -40.74 12.69 28.20
N THR A 104 -41.34 12.24 29.31
CA THR A 104 -40.62 11.56 30.38
C THR A 104 -40.42 10.09 30.05
N ILE A 105 -39.18 9.62 30.15
CA ILE A 105 -38.80 8.21 30.00
C ILE A 105 -38.04 7.74 31.24
N GLU A 106 -38.26 6.48 31.62
CA GLU A 106 -37.52 5.84 32.71
C GLU A 106 -36.50 4.85 32.13
N ILE A 107 -35.23 5.06 32.46
CA ILE A 107 -34.14 4.15 32.11
C ILE A 107 -33.80 3.30 33.33
N VAL A 108 -34.07 2.00 33.24
CA VAL A 108 -33.79 1.04 34.31
C VAL A 108 -32.47 0.33 34.08
N SER A 109 -31.74 0.05 35.16
CA SER A 109 -30.54 -0.78 35.13
C SER A 109 -30.84 -2.15 35.71
N ASN A 110 -30.55 -3.20 34.95
CA ASN A 110 -30.62 -4.59 35.43
C ASN A 110 -29.30 -5.04 36.10
N LEU A 111 -28.32 -4.14 36.19
CA LEU A 111 -27.10 -4.38 36.97
C LEU A 111 -27.42 -4.28 38.47
N ALA A 112 -26.71 -5.08 39.28
CA ALA A 112 -26.76 -4.92 40.74
C ALA A 112 -26.39 -3.48 41.11
N THR A 113 -26.97 -2.95 42.20
CA THR A 113 -26.85 -1.54 42.62
C THR A 113 -25.39 -1.07 42.81
N ASP A 114 -24.47 -2.01 42.98
CA ASP A 114 -23.03 -1.83 43.18
C ASP A 114 -22.16 -2.34 42.02
N ALA A 115 -22.76 -2.77 40.91
CA ALA A 115 -22.01 -3.29 39.77
C ALA A 115 -21.39 -2.12 38.97
N PRO A 116 -20.06 -2.10 38.79
CA PRO A 116 -19.40 -1.09 37.97
C PRO A 116 -19.87 -1.24 36.52
N SER A 117 -20.52 -0.19 36.00
CA SER A 117 -21.00 -0.15 34.62
C SER A 117 -19.97 0.33 33.62
N ASP A 118 -18.88 0.91 34.12
CA ASP A 118 -17.83 1.45 33.28
C ASP A 118 -17.00 0.30 32.75
N VAL A 119 -16.92 0.21 31.42
CA VAL A 119 -15.90 -0.59 30.74
C VAL A 119 -14.59 0.13 30.96
N PHE A 120 -13.97 -0.04 32.13
CA PHE A 120 -12.59 0.33 32.32
C PHE A 120 -11.81 -0.41 31.23
N LEU A 121 -11.02 0.33 30.44
CA LEU A 121 -9.94 -0.30 29.70
C LEU A 121 -9.12 -1.05 30.73
N ALA A 122 -9.27 -2.38 30.73
CA ALA A 122 -8.49 -3.22 31.60
C ALA A 122 -7.04 -3.02 31.20
N GLU A 123 -6.32 -2.20 31.96
CA GLU A 123 -4.87 -2.17 31.92
C GLU A 123 -4.44 -3.62 32.14
N ALA A 124 -3.93 -4.25 31.07
CA ALA A 124 -3.60 -5.67 31.12
C ALA A 124 -2.67 -5.88 32.32
N PRO A 125 -2.96 -6.84 33.23
CA PRO A 125 -2.05 -7.14 34.32
C PRO A 125 -0.65 -7.29 33.75
N PRO A 126 0.38 -6.64 34.33
CA PRO A 126 1.72 -6.69 33.77
C PRO A 126 2.08 -8.16 33.59
N ALA A 127 2.32 -8.57 32.34
CA ALA A 127 2.51 -9.97 31.99
C ALA A 127 3.63 -10.56 32.86
N SER A 128 3.26 -11.27 33.92
CA SER A 128 4.22 -11.85 34.84
C SER A 128 4.71 -13.15 34.21
N ILE A 129 5.71 -13.03 33.35
CA ILE A 129 6.41 -14.17 32.78
C ILE A 129 7.03 -14.94 33.95
N VAL A 130 6.45 -16.11 34.27
CA VAL A 130 6.86 -17.02 35.35
C VAL A 130 8.39 -17.18 35.33
N GLY A 131 9.02 -16.98 36.50
CA GLY A 131 10.40 -16.50 36.66
C GLY A 131 11.55 -17.32 36.05
N GLY A 132 11.29 -18.47 35.43
CA GLY A 132 12.28 -19.21 34.64
C GLY A 132 12.46 -18.66 33.23
N TYR A 133 11.37 -18.27 32.57
CA TYR A 133 11.41 -17.86 31.17
C TYR A 133 12.07 -16.48 30.99
N ARG A 134 11.91 -15.58 31.98
CA ARG A 134 12.64 -14.31 32.01
C ARG A 134 14.16 -14.51 32.03
N LYS A 135 14.66 -15.47 32.82
CA LYS A 135 16.10 -15.80 32.87
C LYS A 135 16.58 -16.34 31.53
N LEU A 136 15.80 -17.24 30.91
CA LEU A 136 16.11 -17.79 29.59
C LEU A 136 16.19 -16.68 28.54
N LEU A 137 15.21 -15.78 28.48
CA LEU A 137 15.19 -14.65 27.55
C LEU A 137 16.39 -13.71 27.76
N VAL A 138 16.79 -13.44 29.01
CA VAL A 138 17.98 -12.65 29.31
C VAL A 138 19.25 -13.34 28.80
N VAL A 139 19.39 -14.65 29.03
CA VAL A 139 20.56 -15.41 28.54
C VAL A 139 20.61 -15.39 27.01
N VAL A 140 19.47 -15.62 26.34
CA VAL A 140 19.37 -15.55 24.88
C VAL A 140 19.73 -14.16 24.38
N ALA A 141 19.20 -13.09 24.99
CA ALA A 141 19.51 -11.71 24.61
C ALA A 141 21.00 -11.39 24.80
N VAL A 142 21.61 -11.84 25.90
CA VAL A 142 23.04 -11.64 26.17
C VAL A 142 23.90 -12.36 25.13
N VAL A 143 23.61 -13.63 24.83
CA VAL A 143 24.32 -14.38 23.79
C VAL A 143 24.15 -13.73 22.42
N TRP A 144 22.92 -13.30 22.11
CA TRP A 144 22.59 -12.65 20.84
C TRP A 144 23.34 -11.33 20.64
N ILE A 145 23.62 -10.58 21.71
CA ILE A 145 24.43 -9.36 21.68
C ILE A 145 25.94 -9.66 21.69
N LEU A 146 26.39 -10.64 22.46
CA LEU A 146 27.81 -10.95 22.60
C LEU A 146 28.42 -11.50 21.31
N VAL A 147 27.68 -12.30 20.53
CA VAL A 147 28.17 -12.86 19.26
C VAL A 147 28.55 -11.77 18.25
N PRO A 148 27.69 -10.81 17.87
CA PRO A 148 28.06 -9.75 16.94
C PRO A 148 29.14 -8.84 17.51
N ILE A 149 29.15 -8.56 18.83
CA ILE A 149 30.23 -7.79 19.47
C ILE A 149 31.57 -8.52 19.32
N ALA A 150 31.63 -9.82 19.63
CA ALA A 150 32.85 -10.61 19.50
C ALA A 150 33.33 -10.69 18.04
N VAL A 151 32.40 -10.83 17.09
CA VAL A 151 32.72 -10.80 15.65
C VAL A 151 33.22 -9.42 15.21
N ALA A 152 32.61 -8.33 15.67
CA ALA A 152 33.01 -6.96 15.36
C ALA A 152 34.40 -6.66 15.93
N ILE A 153 34.65 -7.00 17.19
CA ILE A 153 35.96 -6.91 17.85
C ILE A 153 36.98 -7.73 17.05
N ARG A 154 36.70 -9.01 16.76
CA ARG A 154 37.60 -9.86 15.96
C ARG A 154 37.87 -9.27 14.58
N ARG A 155 36.90 -8.65 13.93
CA ARG A 155 37.07 -7.96 12.64
C ARG A 155 37.93 -6.72 12.77
N TRP A 156 37.74 -5.92 13.81
CA TRP A 156 38.51 -4.70 14.04
C TRP A 156 39.97 -4.98 14.41
N LEU A 157 40.22 -6.05 15.17
CA LEU A 157 41.56 -6.52 15.51
C LEU A 157 42.27 -7.26 14.36
N ARG A 158 41.53 -7.71 13.34
CA ARG A 158 42.12 -8.36 12.16
C ARG A 158 42.59 -7.30 11.18
N ARG A 159 43.87 -7.37 10.80
CA ARG A 159 44.37 -6.61 9.65
C ARG A 159 43.60 -7.04 8.40
N PRO A 160 43.11 -6.11 7.57
CA PRO A 160 42.41 -6.47 6.34
C PRO A 160 43.32 -7.34 5.47
N PRO A 161 42.80 -8.45 4.90
CA PRO A 161 43.50 -9.16 3.84
C PRO A 161 43.83 -8.19 2.69
N PRO A 162 44.93 -8.39 1.96
CA PRO A 162 45.17 -7.62 0.75
C PRO A 162 43.94 -7.74 -0.16
N PRO A 163 43.48 -6.63 -0.77
CA PRO A 163 42.27 -6.64 -1.57
C PRO A 163 42.39 -7.67 -2.70
N PRO A 164 41.36 -8.50 -2.94
CA PRO A 164 41.32 -9.34 -4.12
C PRO A 164 41.42 -8.43 -5.35
N VAL A 165 42.28 -8.80 -6.30
CA VAL A 165 42.44 -8.10 -7.57
C VAL A 165 41.05 -8.01 -8.21
N ALA A 166 40.57 -6.79 -8.45
CA ALA A 166 39.30 -6.57 -9.11
C ALA A 166 39.34 -7.27 -10.49
N PRO A 167 38.28 -7.96 -10.92
CA PRO A 167 38.22 -8.44 -12.29
C PRO A 167 38.40 -7.26 -13.23
N ASP A 168 39.21 -7.44 -14.28
CA ASP A 168 39.49 -6.38 -15.24
C ASP A 168 38.18 -5.82 -15.83
N PRO A 169 38.09 -4.50 -16.08
CA PRO A 169 36.92 -3.92 -16.70
C PRO A 169 36.62 -4.62 -18.03
N PRO A 170 35.34 -4.90 -18.37
CA PRO A 170 35.01 -5.59 -19.60
C PRO A 170 35.54 -4.81 -20.81
N THR A 171 36.38 -5.48 -21.59
CA THR A 171 37.01 -4.95 -22.80
C THR A 171 35.96 -4.69 -23.87
N VAL A 172 36.36 -3.96 -24.92
CA VAL A 172 35.47 -3.75 -26.07
C VAL A 172 35.10 -5.10 -26.69
N PHE A 173 36.02 -6.06 -26.72
CA PHE A 173 35.78 -7.42 -27.18
C PHE A 173 34.66 -8.12 -26.38
N ASP A 174 34.70 -8.04 -25.05
CA ASP A 174 33.69 -8.66 -24.16
C ASP A 174 32.27 -8.10 -24.41
N ARG A 175 32.18 -6.85 -24.89
CA ARG A 175 30.90 -6.21 -25.23
C ARG A 175 30.44 -6.53 -26.66
N LEU A 176 31.38 -6.74 -27.58
CA LEU A 176 31.11 -7.08 -28.98
C LEU A 176 30.71 -8.55 -29.15
N GLU A 177 31.36 -9.47 -28.43
CA GLU A 177 31.14 -10.92 -28.52
C GLU A 177 29.64 -11.35 -28.45
N PRO A 178 28.82 -10.89 -27.48
CA PRO A 178 27.43 -11.31 -27.40
C PRO A 178 26.56 -10.75 -28.54
N LEU A 179 26.85 -9.54 -29.04
CA LEU A 179 26.11 -8.94 -30.15
C LEU A 179 26.43 -9.69 -31.45
N VAL A 180 27.69 -9.99 -31.65
CA VAL A 180 28.23 -10.77 -32.77
C VAL A 180 27.63 -12.18 -32.80
N ARG A 181 27.62 -12.88 -31.66
CA ARG A 181 27.06 -14.23 -31.55
C ARG A 181 25.57 -14.23 -31.91
N ARG A 182 24.80 -13.28 -31.37
CA ARG A 182 23.38 -13.12 -31.71
C ARG A 182 23.16 -12.86 -33.18
N ALA A 183 24.06 -12.12 -33.83
CA ALA A 183 23.98 -11.81 -35.25
C ALA A 183 24.21 -13.02 -36.16
N VAL A 184 24.90 -14.05 -35.66
CA VAL A 184 25.04 -15.36 -36.33
C VAL A 184 23.79 -16.20 -36.14
N ASP A 185 23.27 -16.23 -34.91
CA ASP A 185 22.15 -17.11 -34.55
C ASP A 185 20.81 -16.60 -35.09
N ARG A 186 20.64 -15.27 -35.16
CA ARG A 186 19.42 -14.61 -35.65
C ARG A 186 19.73 -13.23 -36.21
N GLU A 187 18.76 -12.65 -36.89
CA GLU A 187 18.85 -11.25 -37.28
C GLU A 187 18.86 -10.33 -36.04
N LEU A 188 19.78 -9.36 -36.02
CA LEU A 188 19.85 -8.33 -34.96
C LEU A 188 18.70 -7.35 -35.08
N THR A 189 18.14 -6.94 -33.93
CA THR A 189 17.18 -5.83 -33.89
C THR A 189 17.85 -4.51 -34.28
N ILE A 190 17.05 -3.50 -34.66
CA ILE A 190 17.57 -2.17 -35.04
C ILE A 190 18.45 -1.58 -33.93
N ASP A 191 18.03 -1.72 -32.66
CA ASP A 191 18.80 -1.24 -31.50
C ASP A 191 20.12 -1.99 -31.32
N GLU A 192 20.13 -3.31 -31.55
CA GLU A 192 21.33 -4.13 -31.45
C GLU A 192 22.35 -3.79 -32.55
N ARG A 193 21.88 -3.47 -33.77
CA ARG A 193 22.74 -3.00 -34.87
C ARG A 193 23.36 -1.64 -34.55
N GLY A 194 22.55 -0.68 -34.08
CA GLY A 194 23.05 0.64 -33.70
C GLY A 194 24.07 0.57 -32.54
N ARG A 195 23.85 -0.32 -31.57
CA ARG A 195 24.81 -0.54 -30.48
C ARG A 195 26.12 -1.15 -30.98
N LEU A 196 26.06 -2.07 -31.92
CA LEU A 196 27.26 -2.66 -32.53
C LEU A 196 28.07 -1.59 -33.27
N GLU A 197 27.43 -0.78 -34.11
CA GLU A 197 28.08 0.32 -34.84
C GLU A 197 28.75 1.32 -33.90
N LEU A 198 28.06 1.72 -32.84
CA LEU A 198 28.60 2.65 -31.86
C LEU A 198 29.84 2.09 -31.15
N LEU A 199 29.84 0.81 -30.79
CA LEU A 199 31.00 0.17 -30.15
C LEU A 199 32.22 0.10 -31.09
N LEU A 200 31.99 -0.20 -32.37
CA LEU A 200 33.06 -0.21 -33.38
C LEU A 200 33.62 1.21 -33.59
N HIS A 201 32.75 2.22 -33.69
CA HIS A 201 33.16 3.61 -33.79
C HIS A 201 33.96 4.07 -32.56
N ALA A 202 33.51 3.75 -31.35
CA ALA A 202 34.21 4.10 -30.12
C ALA A 202 35.60 3.45 -30.05
N HIS A 203 35.72 2.18 -30.46
CA HIS A 203 37.00 1.48 -30.53
C HIS A 203 38.00 2.20 -31.44
N TRP A 204 37.61 2.49 -32.69
CA TRP A 204 38.50 3.10 -33.67
C TRP A 204 38.83 4.56 -33.33
N ARG A 205 37.87 5.28 -32.75
CA ARG A 205 38.11 6.62 -32.22
C ARG A 205 39.18 6.61 -31.13
N SER A 206 39.12 5.66 -30.20
CA SER A 206 40.13 5.48 -29.15
C SER A 206 41.48 5.05 -29.72
N ARG A 207 41.49 4.08 -30.65
CA ARG A 207 42.73 3.53 -31.24
C ARG A 207 43.49 4.54 -32.10
N LEU A 208 42.77 5.42 -32.80
CA LEU A 208 43.34 6.47 -33.64
C LEU A 208 43.56 7.80 -32.91
N GLY A 209 43.23 7.88 -31.60
CA GLY A 209 43.42 9.08 -30.79
C GLY A 209 42.65 10.30 -31.30
N LEU A 210 41.42 10.12 -31.79
CA LEU A 210 40.65 11.17 -32.46
C LEU A 210 39.93 12.10 -31.45
N ALA A 211 39.88 13.39 -31.76
CA ALA A 211 39.25 14.45 -30.94
C ALA A 211 37.71 14.36 -30.88
N ASP A 212 37.09 15.11 -29.96
CA ASP A 212 35.65 15.10 -29.65
C ASP A 212 34.68 15.48 -30.76
N ASP A 213 35.14 16.02 -31.89
CA ASP A 213 34.25 16.28 -33.02
C ASP A 213 33.79 14.95 -33.68
N PRO A 214 32.47 14.62 -33.62
CA PRO A 214 31.94 13.40 -34.19
C PRO A 214 32.11 13.33 -35.72
N VAL A 215 32.00 14.47 -36.43
CA VAL A 215 32.00 14.49 -37.90
C VAL A 215 33.40 14.21 -38.44
N ASP A 216 34.41 14.87 -37.86
CA ASP A 216 35.81 14.66 -38.22
C ASP A 216 36.31 13.28 -37.81
N ALA A 217 35.85 12.75 -36.66
CA ALA A 217 36.17 11.39 -36.25
C ALA A 217 35.68 10.35 -37.27
N VAL A 218 34.43 10.46 -37.74
CA VAL A 218 33.87 9.55 -38.75
C VAL A 218 34.63 9.65 -40.07
N ARG A 219 34.97 10.86 -40.53
CA ARG A 219 35.76 11.05 -41.77
C ARG A 219 37.12 10.37 -41.66
N ARG A 220 37.85 10.61 -40.57
CA ARG A 220 39.18 10.00 -40.36
C ARG A 220 39.13 8.48 -40.26
N ILE A 221 38.14 7.92 -39.55
CA ILE A 221 37.95 6.46 -39.48
C ILE A 221 37.68 5.88 -40.87
N ARG A 222 36.86 6.55 -41.71
CA ARG A 222 36.54 6.06 -43.07
C ARG A 222 37.70 6.15 -44.06
N THR A 223 38.57 7.14 -43.89
CA THR A 223 39.77 7.34 -44.72
C THR A 223 40.94 6.45 -44.31
N ASP A 224 40.93 5.91 -43.09
CA ASP A 224 41.95 4.98 -42.62
C ASP A 224 41.99 3.69 -43.47
N PRO A 225 43.18 3.23 -43.92
CA PRO A 225 43.31 2.02 -44.75
C PRO A 225 42.84 0.72 -44.08
N GLU A 226 42.95 0.63 -42.76
CA GLU A 226 42.60 -0.57 -41.99
C GLU A 226 41.15 -0.46 -41.49
N ALA A 227 40.85 0.59 -40.71
CA ALA A 227 39.55 0.82 -40.10
C ALA A 227 38.45 1.04 -41.15
N GLY A 228 38.73 1.81 -42.20
CA GLY A 228 37.76 2.12 -43.25
C GLY A 228 37.36 0.89 -44.06
N ARG A 229 38.31 -0.03 -44.33
CA ARG A 229 37.99 -1.30 -45.02
C ARG A 229 37.11 -2.20 -44.16
N LEU A 230 37.43 -2.29 -42.87
CA LEU A 230 36.68 -3.11 -41.93
C LEU A 230 35.27 -2.56 -41.69
N LEU A 231 35.16 -1.25 -41.47
CA LEU A 231 33.89 -0.56 -41.24
C LEU A 231 32.95 -0.71 -42.43
N ARG A 232 33.44 -0.51 -43.66
CA ARG A 232 32.63 -0.72 -44.88
C ARG A 232 32.14 -2.16 -45.01
N ARG A 233 32.95 -3.15 -44.61
CA ARG A 233 32.55 -4.57 -44.62
C ARG A 233 31.43 -4.83 -43.61
N VAL A 234 31.51 -4.25 -42.40
CA VAL A 234 30.44 -4.32 -41.39
C VAL A 234 29.18 -3.59 -41.86
N GLU A 235 29.30 -2.34 -42.33
CA GLU A 235 28.17 -1.53 -42.82
C GLU A 235 27.44 -2.25 -43.97
N SER A 236 28.20 -2.83 -44.91
CA SER A 236 27.62 -3.59 -46.02
C SER A 236 26.85 -4.83 -45.56
N TRP A 237 27.28 -5.44 -44.46
CA TRP A 237 26.59 -6.58 -43.87
C TRP A 237 25.35 -6.15 -43.08
N LEU A 238 25.46 -5.12 -42.24
CA LEU A 238 24.36 -4.61 -41.40
C LEU A 238 23.21 -4.01 -42.21
N HIS A 239 23.52 -3.45 -43.38
CA HIS A 239 22.57 -2.76 -44.25
C HIS A 239 22.26 -3.51 -45.57
N ALA A 240 22.73 -4.75 -45.75
CA ALA A 240 22.34 -5.53 -46.93
C ALA A 240 20.84 -5.84 -46.91
N PRO A 241 20.09 -5.61 -47.99
CA PRO A 241 18.65 -5.89 -48.07
C PRO A 241 18.34 -7.39 -48.01
N ASP A 242 19.25 -8.23 -48.50
CA ASP A 242 19.21 -9.68 -48.34
C ASP A 242 20.21 -10.05 -47.25
N GLY A 243 19.73 -10.14 -46.01
CA GLY A 243 20.53 -10.37 -44.79
C GLY A 243 21.33 -11.68 -44.81
N ARG A 244 22.40 -11.75 -45.59
CA ARG A 244 23.35 -12.86 -45.54
C ARG A 244 24.02 -12.84 -44.19
N THR A 245 23.69 -13.80 -43.34
CA THR A 245 24.42 -14.07 -42.11
C THR A 245 25.87 -14.47 -42.44
N PRO A 246 26.88 -13.70 -41.98
CA PRO A 246 28.27 -14.03 -42.21
C PRO A 246 28.59 -15.31 -41.45
N SER A 247 29.44 -16.14 -42.05
CA SER A 247 29.94 -17.34 -41.39
C SER A 247 30.77 -16.96 -40.15
N ALA A 248 30.86 -17.88 -39.19
CA ALA A 248 31.67 -17.68 -37.99
C ALA A 248 33.16 -17.40 -38.31
N ALA A 249 33.66 -17.90 -39.45
CA ALA A 249 35.02 -17.64 -39.93
C ALA A 249 35.18 -16.19 -40.41
N GLU A 250 34.27 -15.69 -41.26
CA GLU A 250 34.27 -14.30 -41.74
C GLU A 250 34.13 -13.31 -40.58
N LEU A 251 33.35 -13.68 -39.57
CA LEU A 251 33.13 -12.88 -38.38
C LEU A 251 34.34 -12.88 -37.44
N GLY A 252 35.04 -14.01 -37.33
CA GLY A 252 36.30 -14.13 -36.62
C GLY A 252 37.41 -13.28 -37.24
N GLU A 253 37.50 -13.24 -38.57
CA GLU A 253 38.40 -12.33 -39.30
C GLU A 253 38.03 -10.87 -39.08
N LEU A 254 36.73 -10.56 -39.14
CA LEU A 254 36.22 -9.21 -38.93
C LEU A 254 36.51 -8.69 -37.51
N LEU A 255 36.52 -9.60 -36.52
CA LEU A 255 36.72 -9.23 -35.12
C LEU A 255 38.16 -9.34 -34.62
N ALA A 256 39.07 -9.88 -35.43
CA ALA A 256 40.47 -10.03 -35.06
C ALA A 256 41.10 -8.72 -34.54
N PRO A 257 40.84 -7.53 -35.13
CA PRO A 257 41.42 -6.26 -34.65
C PRO A 257 40.93 -5.80 -33.28
N TYR A 258 39.85 -6.38 -32.75
CA TYR A 258 39.27 -5.99 -31.45
C TYR A 258 39.72 -6.89 -30.30
N ARG A 259 40.39 -8.02 -30.57
CA ARG A 259 40.87 -8.96 -29.53
C ARG A 259 41.98 -8.37 -28.66
N ASP A 260 42.77 -7.46 -29.21
CA ASP A 260 43.89 -6.80 -28.52
C ASP A 260 43.48 -5.50 -27.82
N SER A 261 42.17 -5.24 -27.69
CA SER A 261 41.65 -3.98 -27.16
C SER A 261 41.74 -3.91 -25.63
N THR A 262 42.44 -2.89 -25.14
CA THR A 262 42.54 -2.53 -23.72
C THR A 262 41.15 -2.22 -23.12
N PRO A 263 40.95 -2.36 -21.79
CA PRO A 263 39.66 -2.14 -21.14
C PRO A 263 39.10 -0.77 -21.50
N GLY A 264 37.88 -0.75 -22.03
CA GLY A 264 37.27 0.44 -22.60
C GLY A 264 36.95 1.50 -21.55
N VAL A 265 37.42 2.73 -21.78
CA VAL A 265 36.98 3.93 -21.07
C VAL A 265 35.50 4.16 -21.42
N THR A 266 34.66 4.22 -20.38
CA THR A 266 33.24 4.58 -20.47
C THR A 266 33.12 6.01 -21.04
N PRO A 267 32.16 6.30 -21.95
CA PRO A 267 31.86 7.67 -22.34
C PRO A 267 31.42 8.53 -21.15
#